data_AF-A0A7R8WL15-F1
#
_entry.id   AF-A0A7R8WL15-F1
#
_cell.length_a   1.000
_cell.length_b   1.000
_cell.length_c   1.000
_cell.angle_alpha   90.00
_cell.angle_beta   90.00
_cell.angle_gamma   90.00
#
_symmetry.space_group_name_H-M   'P 1'
#
loop_
_entity.id
_entity.type
_entity.pdbx_description
1 polymer ?
#
loop_
_entity_poly.entity_id
_entity_poly.type
_entity_poly.pdbx_seq_one_letter_code
_entity_poly.pdbx_strand_id
1 'polypeptide(L)' 'QALYLIATNGKPEIKERDKMSPLFQDFVDCCLEVDFEKRKSSSEMLAHPFLKCARPLASLTPLILAAKEAAKAHG' A
#
# COMPACT_ATOMS: atom_id res chain seq x y z
N GLN A 1 19.83 9.19 -0.63
CA GLN A 1 20.10 7.74 -0.74
C GLN A 1 18.93 6.94 -1.32
N ALA A 2 17.66 7.31 -1.08
CA ALA A 2 16.50 6.59 -1.64
C ALA A 2 16.45 6.55 -3.19
N LEU A 3 16.72 7.66 -3.89
CA LEU A 3 16.69 7.70 -5.37
C LEU A 3 17.70 6.73 -6.02
N TYR A 4 18.90 6.60 -5.45
CA TYR A 4 19.92 5.68 -5.95
C TYR A 4 19.48 4.22 -5.80
N LEU A 5 18.95 3.85 -4.63
CA LEU A 5 18.45 2.50 -4.37
C LEU A 5 17.24 2.13 -5.25
N ILE A 6 16.39 3.09 -5.61
CA ILE A 6 15.26 2.88 -6.52
C ILE A 6 15.78 2.64 -7.96
N ALA A 7 16.77 3.43 -8.39
CA ALA A 7 17.38 3.29 -9.71
C ALA A 7 18.15 1.97 -9.88
N THR A 8 18.77 1.44 -8.80
CA THR A 8 19.55 0.21 -8.85
C THR A 8 18.74 -1.06 -8.60
N ASN A 9 17.68 -1.01 -7.79
CA ASN A 9 16.99 -2.22 -7.33
C ASN A 9 15.63 -2.46 -8.04
N GLY A 10 15.20 -1.57 -8.93
CA GLY A 10 13.95 -1.73 -9.66
C GLY A 10 12.73 -1.80 -8.74
N LYS A 11 11.80 -2.71 -9.03
CA LYS A 11 10.57 -2.90 -8.24
C LYS A 11 10.94 -3.42 -6.84
N PRO A 12 10.51 -2.76 -5.75
CA PRO A 12 10.85 -3.20 -4.40
C PRO A 12 10.22 -4.56 -4.09
N GLU A 13 10.99 -5.45 -3.46
CA GLU A 13 10.47 -6.71 -2.94
C GLU A 13 9.63 -6.46 -1.68
N ILE A 14 8.45 -7.08 -1.65
CA ILE A 14 7.53 -6.99 -0.52
C ILE A 14 7.80 -8.19 0.38
N LYS A 15 8.25 -7.92 1.60
CA LYS A 15 8.41 -8.95 2.64
C LYS A 15 7.05 -9.57 2.98
N GLU A 16 7.03 -10.88 3.20
CA GLU A 16 5.84 -11.64 3.63
C GLU A 16 4.64 -11.46 2.67
N ARG A 17 4.91 -11.38 1.36
CA ARG A 17 3.90 -11.21 0.31
C ARG A 17 2.82 -12.30 0.35
N ASP A 18 3.17 -13.50 0.79
CA ASP A 18 2.28 -14.65 1.00
C ASP A 18 1.19 -14.40 2.06
N LYS A 19 1.42 -13.49 3.02
CA LYS A 19 0.40 -13.07 4.01
C LYS A 19 -0.64 -12.11 3.44
N MET A 20 -0.40 -11.55 2.26
CA MET A 20 -1.33 -10.63 1.59
C MET A 20 -2.36 -11.42 0.79
N SER A 21 -3.60 -10.94 0.75
CA SER A 21 -4.62 -11.52 -0.13
C SER A 21 -4.22 -11.34 -1.60
N PRO A 22 -4.59 -12.26 -2.51
CA PRO A 22 -4.26 -12.13 -3.93
C PRO A 22 -4.66 -10.79 -4.56
N LEU A 23 -5.84 -10.26 -4.19
CA LEU A 23 -6.31 -8.94 -4.65
C LEU A 23 -5.43 -7.79 -4.15
N PHE A 24 -4.89 -7.89 -2.94
CA PHE A 24 -4.00 -6.87 -2.42
C PHE A 24 -2.63 -6.93 -3.10
N GLN A 25 -2.11 -8.13 -3.35
CA GLN A 25 -0.86 -8.31 -4.11
C GLN A 25 -0.97 -7.67 -5.50
N ASP A 26 -2.04 -7.95 -6.25
CA ASP A 26 -2.29 -7.39 -7.58
C ASP A 26 -2.42 -5.85 -7.56
N PHE A 27 -3.11 -5.31 -6.56
CA PHE A 27 -3.23 -3.86 -6.38
C PHE A 27 -1.86 -3.20 -6.19
N VAL A 28 -1.02 -3.77 -5.31
CA VAL A 28 0.31 -3.23 -5.05
C VAL A 28 1.23 -3.41 -6.26
N ASP A 29 1.10 -4.52 -6.99
CA ASP A 29 1.87 -4.75 -8.21
C ASP A 29 1.55 -3.71 -9.29
N CYS A 30 0.28 -3.32 -9.44
CA CYS A 30 -0.14 -2.22 -10.31
C CYS A 30 0.45 -0.87 -9.86
N CYS A 31 0.48 -0.58 -8.55
CA CYS A 31 1.08 0.65 -8.01
C CYS A 31 2.59 0.73 -8.25
N LEU A 32 3.28 -0.43 -8.23
CA LEU A 32 4.73 -0.52 -8.34
C LEU A 32 5.23 -0.83 -9.76
N GLU A 33 4.35 -0.80 -10.77
CA GLU A 33 4.73 -0.99 -12.17
C GLU A 33 5.77 0.06 -12.58
N VAL A 34 6.90 -0.38 -13.13
CA VAL A 34 8.03 0.49 -13.49
C VAL A 34 7.90 1.04 -14.90
N ASP A 35 7.20 0.30 -15.77
CA ASP A 35 6.89 0.71 -17.13
C ASP A 35 5.75 1.74 -17.13
N PHE A 36 6.05 2.96 -17.56
CA PHE A 36 5.09 4.06 -17.49
C PHE A 36 3.87 3.84 -18.40
N GLU A 37 4.01 3.11 -19.51
CA GLU A 37 2.91 2.78 -20.42
C GLU A 37 1.96 1.75 -19.81
N LYS A 38 2.47 0.90 -18.91
CA LYS A 38 1.67 -0.14 -18.21
C LYS A 38 1.14 0.34 -16.87
N ARG A 39 1.75 1.37 -16.28
CA ARG A 39 1.34 1.90 -14.97
C ARG A 39 -0.04 2.55 -15.09
N LYS A 40 -1.00 1.96 -14.38
CA LYS A 40 -2.37 2.48 -14.28
C LYS A 40 -2.37 3.87 -13.63
N SER A 41 -3.20 4.75 -14.18
CA SER A 41 -3.53 6.05 -13.61
C SER A 41 -4.31 5.91 -12.29
N SER A 42 -4.38 7.00 -11.52
CA SER A 42 -5.19 7.03 -10.29
C SER A 42 -6.66 6.72 -10.55
N SER A 43 -7.24 7.25 -11.64
CA SER A 43 -8.62 6.99 -12.04
C SER A 43 -8.87 5.51 -12.31
N GLU A 44 -7.95 4.82 -12.99
CA GLU A 44 -8.03 3.37 -13.24
C GLU A 44 -7.86 2.57 -11.94
N MET A 45 -6.96 3.01 -11.05
CA MET A 45 -6.71 2.34 -9.78
C MET A 45 -7.88 2.46 -8.80
N LEU A 46 -8.66 3.55 -8.87
CA LEU A 46 -9.91 3.69 -8.08
C LEU A 46 -10.95 2.62 -8.44
N ALA A 47 -10.93 2.09 -9.66
CA ALA A 47 -11.83 1.03 -10.09
C ALA A 47 -11.35 -0.38 -9.69
N HIS A 48 -10.15 -0.51 -9.12
CA HIS A 48 -9.56 -1.81 -8.78
C HIS A 48 -10.39 -2.58 -7.73
N PRO A 49 -10.61 -3.91 -7.89
CA PRO A 49 -11.46 -4.69 -6.99
C PRO A 49 -11.04 -4.63 -5.51
N PHE A 50 -9.74 -4.51 -5.23
CA PHE A 50 -9.23 -4.37 -3.86
C PHE A 50 -9.89 -3.23 -3.08
N LEU A 51 -10.13 -2.07 -3.72
CA LEU A 51 -10.72 -0.91 -3.05
C LEU A 51 -12.22 -1.10 -2.77
N LYS A 52 -12.87 -2.06 -3.43
CA LYS A 52 -14.26 -2.45 -3.10
C LYS A 52 -14.34 -3.23 -1.79
N CYS A 53 -13.22 -3.75 -1.29
CA CYS A 53 -13.13 -4.41 0.02
C CYS A 53 -12.95 -3.41 1.17
N ALA A 54 -12.90 -2.10 0.90
CA ALA A 54 -12.69 -1.08 1.91
C ALA A 54 -13.78 -1.12 3.00
N ARG A 55 -13.34 -0.98 4.25
CA ARG A 55 -14.23 -0.85 5.40
C ARG A 55 -14.69 0.62 5.54
N PRO A 56 -15.84 0.87 6.18
CA PRO A 56 -16.25 2.23 6.52
C PRO A 56 -15.17 2.95 7.33
N LEU A 57 -14.99 4.26 7.13
CA LEU A 57 -13.96 5.06 7.82
C LEU A 57 -14.04 4.94 9.36
N ALA A 58 -15.23 4.73 9.90
CA ALA A 58 -15.44 4.48 11.33
C ALA A 58 -14.64 3.29 11.88
N SER A 59 -14.24 2.32 11.06
CA SER A 59 -13.39 1.21 11.49
C SER A 59 -11.97 1.63 11.88
N LEU A 60 -11.54 2.84 11.51
CA LEU A 60 -10.21 3.37 11.84
C LEU A 60 -10.15 3.99 13.25
N THR A 61 -11.28 4.41 13.82
CA THR A 61 -11.34 5.05 15.15
C THR A 61 -10.55 4.30 16.24
N PRO A 62 -10.73 2.97 16.46
CA PRO A 62 -9.98 2.27 17.50
C PRO A 62 -8.46 2.27 17.23
N LEU A 63 -8.04 2.17 15.96
CA LEU A 63 -6.63 2.20 15.57
C LEU A 63 -6.01 3.59 15.82
N ILE A 64 -6.77 4.65 15.54
CA ILE A 64 -6.34 6.04 15.79
C ILE A 64 -6.13 6.28 17.29
N LEU A 65 -7.04 5.79 18.14
CA LEU A 65 -6.91 5.91 19.59
C LEU A 65 -5.69 5.14 20.11
N ALA A 66 -5.53 3.89 19.69
CA ALA A 66 -4.38 3.06 20.07
C ALA A 66 -3.04 3.69 19.66
N ALA A 67 -2.96 4.24 18.43
CA ALA A 67 -1.76 4.92 17.95
C ALA A 67 -1.43 6.18 18.78
N LYS A 68 -2.46 6.95 19.19
CA LYS A 68 -2.28 8.13 20.06
C LYS A 68 -1.78 7.77 21.45
N GLU A 69 -2.24 6.66 22.02
CA GLU A 69 -1.77 6.17 23.31
C GLU A 69 -0.33 5.69 23.24
N ALA A 70 0.01 4.89 22.22
CA ALA A 70 1.38 4.42 21.98
C ALA A 70 2.36 5.59 21.80
N ALA A 71 1.98 6.63 21.05
CA ALA A 71 2.82 7.80 20.85
C ALA A 71 3.09 8.58 22.16
N LYS A 72 2.14 8.59 23.10
CA LYS A 72 2.33 9.21 24.42
C LYS A 72 3.21 8.39 25.35
N ALA A 73 3.23 7.06 25.20
CA ALA A 73 4.07 6.18 26.02
C ALA A 73 5.55 6.21 25.62
N HIS A 74 5.87 6.76 24.45
CA HIS A 74 7.24 6.86 23.90
C HIS A 74 7.81 8.29 23.89
N GLY A 75 7.11 9.26 24.48
CA GLY A 75 7.59 10.62 24.74
C GLY A 75 7.80 10.85 26.23
#